data_AF-A0A7L3WQV3-F1
#
_entry.id   AF-A0A7L3WQV3-F1
#
_cell.length_a   1.000
_cell.length_b   1.000
_cell.length_c   1.000
_cell.angle_alpha   90.00
_cell.angle_beta   90.00
_cell.angle_gamma   90.00
#
_symmetry.space_group_name_H-M   'P 1'
#
loop_
_entity.id
_entity.type
_entity.pdbx_description
1 polymer ?
#
loop_
_entity_poly.entity_id
_entity_poly.type
_entity_poly.pdbx_seq_one_letter_code
_entity_poly.pdbx_strand_id
1 'polypeptide(L)'
;MWWPTLLALLAPMAGAQLPPERELDTQWDLWKKTYGKQYNGAQADEAARRQIWEKNLKYINTHNLEHALGAHSFELAMNHLGDMVRGWGGRKGPA
;
A
#
# COMPACT_ATOMS: atom_id res chain seq x y z
N MET A 1 29.88 38.99 9.30
CA MET A 1 28.68 38.96 8.43
C MET A 1 29.04 38.12 7.21
N TRP A 2 28.49 36.96 6.86
CA TRP A 2 27.40 36.12 7.35
C TRP A 2 27.74 34.63 7.05
N TRP A 3 27.00 33.76 7.72
CA TRP A 3 26.95 32.29 7.79
C TRP A 3 27.35 31.48 6.52
N PRO A 4 27.88 30.25 6.69
CA PRO A 4 28.72 29.52 5.74
C PRO A 4 27.95 28.78 4.64
N THR A 5 28.74 28.32 3.67
CA THR A 5 28.39 27.42 2.56
C THR A 5 27.54 26.22 3.00
N LEU A 6 26.24 26.28 2.76
CA LEU A 6 25.36 25.12 2.69
C LEU A 6 25.02 24.89 1.22
N LEU A 7 25.95 24.26 0.50
CA LEU A 7 25.60 23.58 -0.74
C LEU A 7 24.63 22.46 -0.36
N ALA A 8 23.38 22.67 -0.75
CA ALA A 8 22.26 21.78 -0.53
C ALA A 8 22.61 20.36 -0.96
N LEU A 9 22.81 19.47 0.01
CA LEU A 9 22.78 18.04 -0.22
C LEU A 9 21.30 17.64 -0.40
N LEU A 10 20.74 17.93 -1.58
CA LEU A 10 19.51 17.29 -2.03
C LEU A 10 19.88 15.86 -2.40
N ALA A 11 20.02 15.00 -1.38
CA ALA A 11 19.94 13.57 -1.60
C ALA A 11 18.56 13.31 -2.22
N PRO A 12 18.46 12.72 -3.42
CA PRO A 12 17.21 12.16 -3.85
C PRO A 12 16.86 11.13 -2.79
N MET A 13 15.79 11.34 -2.03
CA MET A 13 15.16 10.23 -1.33
C MET A 13 14.66 9.32 -2.45
N ALA A 14 15.53 8.42 -2.92
CA ALA A 14 15.13 7.28 -3.70
C ALA A 14 13.99 6.66 -2.91
N GLY A 15 12.80 6.61 -3.52
CA GLY A 15 11.61 6.08 -2.90
C GLY A 15 11.80 4.59 -2.63
N ALA A 16 12.53 4.25 -1.58
CA ALA A 16 12.64 2.90 -1.09
C ALA A 16 11.24 2.54 -0.58
N GLN A 17 10.55 1.67 -1.33
CA GLN A 17 9.35 1.05 -0.83
C GLN A 17 9.72 0.30 0.45
N LEU A 18 9.07 0.67 1.56
CA LEU A 18 9.28 -0.02 2.82
C LEU A 18 9.03 -1.53 2.63
N PRO A 19 9.86 -2.38 3.26
CA PRO A 19 9.60 -3.81 3.24
C PRO A 19 8.24 -4.08 3.90
N PRO A 20 7.53 -5.15 3.48
CA PRO A 20 6.30 -5.58 4.12
C PRO A 20 6.45 -5.76 5.64
N GLU A 21 5.39 -5.44 6.37
CA GLU A 21 5.34 -5.59 7.82
C GLU A 21 5.22 -7.07 8.19
N ARG A 22 6.23 -7.61 8.89
CA ARG A 22 6.27 -9.04 9.29
C ARG A 22 5.09 -9.46 10.16
N GLU A 23 4.54 -8.54 10.94
CA GLU A 23 3.38 -8.82 11.82
C GLU A 23 2.13 -9.18 11.01
N LEU A 24 2.05 -8.76 9.75
CA LEU A 24 0.92 -9.00 8.86
C LEU A 24 1.06 -10.28 8.02
N ASP A 25 2.17 -11.03 8.13
CA ASP A 25 2.44 -12.19 7.28
C ASP A 25 1.39 -13.29 7.45
N THR A 26 0.98 -13.56 8.69
CA THR A 26 -0.11 -14.53 8.97
C THR A 26 -1.44 -14.09 8.34
N GLN A 27 -1.74 -12.78 8.38
CA GLN A 27 -2.97 -12.25 7.79
C GLN A 27 -2.94 -12.29 6.27
N TRP A 28 -1.78 -12.01 5.67
CA TRP A 28 -1.55 -12.13 4.24
C TRP A 28 -1.75 -13.56 3.75
N ASP A 29 -1.15 -14.53 4.43
CA ASP A 29 -1.28 -15.94 4.07
C ASP A 29 -2.73 -16.44 4.22
N LEU A 30 -3.41 -16.03 5.29
CA LEU A 30 -4.83 -16.35 5.45
C LEU A 30 -5.67 -15.70 4.35
N TRP A 31 -5.45 -14.43 4.05
CA TRP A 31 -6.16 -13.71 2.98
C TRP A 31 -5.96 -14.37 1.62
N LYS A 32 -4.71 -14.73 1.26
CA LYS A 32 -4.41 -15.46 0.02
C LYS A 32 -5.16 -16.79 -0.04
N LYS A 33 -5.17 -17.56 1.06
CA LYS A 33 -5.90 -18.84 1.14
C LYS A 33 -7.41 -18.64 0.97
N THR A 34 -7.98 -17.66 1.66
CA THR A 34 -9.42 -17.34 1.60
C THR A 34 -9.87 -16.98 0.19
N TYR A 35 -9.05 -16.25 -0.57
CA TYR A 35 -9.40 -15.79 -1.92
C TYR A 35 -8.69 -16.56 -3.05
N GLY A 36 -8.05 -17.70 -2.75
CA GLY A 36 -7.38 -18.56 -3.73
C GLY A 36 -6.27 -17.87 -4.53
N LYS A 37 -5.56 -16.91 -3.93
CA LYS A 37 -4.53 -16.11 -4.61
C LYS A 37 -3.26 -16.93 -4.80
N GLN A 38 -2.79 -17.00 -6.04
CA GLN A 38 -1.53 -17.64 -6.41
C GLN A 38 -0.74 -16.69 -7.32
N TYR A 39 0.53 -16.47 -7.00
CA TYR A 39 1.42 -15.59 -7.76
C TYR A 39 2.52 -16.44 -8.39
N ASN A 40 2.23 -16.98 -9.57
CA ASN A 40 3.12 -17.86 -10.30
C ASN A 40 4.08 -17.03 -11.16
N GLY A 41 5.28 -16.68 -10.69
CA GLY A 41 6.29 -16.14 -11.63
C GLY A 41 7.49 -15.40 -11.05
N ALA A 42 7.33 -14.56 -10.03
CA ALA A 42 8.45 -13.84 -9.44
C ALA A 42 8.15 -13.48 -7.98
N GLN A 43 9.11 -13.71 -7.09
CA GLN A 43 9.04 -13.23 -5.70
C GLN A 43 8.79 -11.71 -5.64
N ALA A 44 9.26 -10.98 -6.64
CA ALA A 44 9.00 -9.55 -6.83
C ALA A 44 7.51 -9.23 -7.03
N ASP A 45 6.76 -10.09 -7.72
CA ASP A 45 5.32 -9.88 -7.95
C ASP A 45 4.53 -10.08 -6.66
N GLU A 46 4.82 -11.12 -5.89
CA GLU A 46 4.17 -11.33 -4.59
C GLU A 46 4.52 -10.20 -3.62
N ALA A 47 5.77 -9.75 -3.58
CA ALA A 47 6.18 -8.62 -2.75
C ALA A 47 5.45 -7.33 -3.13
N ALA A 48 5.29 -7.05 -4.43
CA ALA A 48 4.53 -5.88 -4.89
C ALA A 48 3.04 -5.98 -4.51
N ARG A 49 2.44 -7.16 -4.65
CA ARG A 49 1.04 -7.42 -4.25
C ARG A 49 0.83 -7.30 -2.76
N ARG A 50 1.78 -7.81 -1.96
CA ARG A 50 1.82 -7.66 -0.51
C ARG A 50 1.82 -6.18 -0.11
N GLN A 51 2.66 -5.36 -0.73
CA GLN A 51 2.72 -3.93 -0.45
C GLN A 51 1.42 -3.20 -0.80
N ILE A 52 0.76 -3.57 -1.90
CA ILE A 52 -0.55 -3.00 -2.26
C ILE A 52 -1.60 -3.40 -1.22
N TRP A 53 -1.60 -4.67 -0.81
CA TRP A 53 -2.50 -5.19 0.20
C TRP A 53 -2.35 -4.49 1.55
N GLU A 54 -1.12 -4.27 2.02
CA GLU A 54 -0.88 -3.55 3.29
C GLU A 54 -1.33 -2.09 3.19
N LYS A 55 -1.08 -1.42 2.06
CA LYS A 55 -1.58 -0.05 1.84
C LYS A 55 -3.10 0.01 1.87
N ASN A 56 -3.77 -0.96 1.25
CA ASN A 56 -5.23 -1.04 1.27
C ASN A 56 -5.77 -1.36 2.66
N LEU A 57 -5.10 -2.23 3.43
CA LEU A 57 -5.47 -2.53 4.82
C LEU A 57 -5.37 -1.28 5.70
N LYS A 58 -4.25 -0.54 5.58
CA LYS A 58 -4.07 0.72 6.30
C LYS A 58 -5.15 1.74 5.95
N TYR A 59 -5.47 1.87 4.66
CA TYR A 59 -6.54 2.76 4.23
C TYR A 59 -7.90 2.37 4.82
N ILE A 60 -8.24 1.07 4.82
CA ILE A 60 -9.49 0.58 5.43
C ILE A 60 -9.55 0.96 6.91
N ASN A 61 -8.47 0.73 7.66
CA ASN A 61 -8.41 1.04 9.08
C ASN A 61 -8.58 2.55 9.33
N THR A 62 -7.88 3.40 8.57
CA THR A 62 -8.02 4.86 8.69
C THR A 62 -9.44 5.32 8.34
N HIS A 63 -10.01 4.84 7.24
CA HIS A 63 -11.38 5.18 6.84
C HIS A 63 -12.41 4.76 7.89
N ASN A 64 -12.28 3.55 8.46
CA ASN A 64 -13.23 3.07 9.48
C ASN A 64 -13.07 3.80 10.81
N LEU A 65 -11.86 4.24 11.15
CA LEU A 65 -11.67 5.14 12.29
C LEU A 65 -12.35 6.49 12.05
N GLU A 66 -12.19 7.07 10.87
CA GLU A 66 -12.88 8.30 10.47
C GLU A 66 -14.41 8.10 10.44
N HIS A 67 -14.90 6.94 10.00
CA HIS A 67 -16.32 6.58 10.07
C HIS A 67 -16.83 6.55 11.52
N ALA A 68 -16.09 5.93 12.43
CA ALA A 68 -16.44 5.89 13.86
C ALA A 68 -16.48 7.29 14.50
N LEU A 69 -15.74 8.25 13.93
CA LEU A 69 -15.79 9.67 14.29
C LEU A 69 -16.88 10.47 13.54
N GLY A 70 -17.70 9.80 12.73
CA GLY A 70 -18.81 10.39 11.98
C GLY A 70 -18.44 11.08 10.67
N ALA A 71 -17.20 10.95 10.18
CA ALA A 71 -16.75 11.60 8.95
C ALA A 71 -17.20 10.88 7.66
N HIS A 72 -17.52 9.59 7.76
CA HIS A 72 -18.04 8.77 6.65
C HIS A 72 -19.38 8.14 7.03
N SER A 73 -20.18 7.74 6.05
CA SER A 73 -21.48 7.08 6.26
C SER A 73 -21.43 5.56 6.13
N PHE A 74 -20.26 4.99 5.83
CA PHE A 74 -20.09 3.56 5.61
C PHE A 74 -18.72 3.10 6.11
N GLU A 75 -18.57 1.78 6.22
CA GLU A 75 -17.32 1.10 6.55
C GLU A 75 -16.76 0.36 5.34
N LEU A 76 -15.46 0.10 5.39
CA LEU A 76 -14.76 -0.72 4.42
C LEU A 76 -14.27 -2.01 5.07
N ALA A 77 -14.07 -3.03 4.26
CA ALA A 77 -13.50 -4.30 4.69
C ALA A 77 -12.52 -4.82 3.63
N MET A 78 -11.53 -5.60 4.08
CA MET A 78 -10.57 -6.24 3.19
C MET A 78 -11.28 -7.31 2.36
N ASN A 79 -11.17 -7.22 1.02
CA ASN A 79 -11.84 -8.12 0.09
C ASN A 79 -10.86 -8.73 -0.93
N HIS A 80 -11.38 -9.47 -1.91
CA HIS A 80 -10.59 -10.14 -2.95
C HIS A 80 -9.81 -9.19 -3.87
N LEU A 81 -10.12 -7.89 -3.89
CA LEU A 81 -9.40 -6.84 -4.63
C LEU A 81 -8.31 -6.17 -3.78
N GLY A 82 -8.05 -6.69 -2.58
CA GLY A 82 -7.08 -6.13 -1.63
C GLY A 82 -5.67 -5.96 -2.21
N ASP A 83 -5.26 -6.80 -3.15
CA ASP A 83 -3.94 -6.74 -3.81
C ASP A 83 -3.92 -5.90 -5.09
N MET A 84 -4.98 -5.14 -5.36
CA MET A 84 -5.10 -4.27 -6.52
C MET A 84 -4.94 -2.80 -6.13
N VAL A 85 -4.22 -2.04 -6.95
CA VAL A 85 -4.23 -0.59 -6.83
C VAL A 85 -5.65 -0.10 -7.13
N ARG A 86 -6.11 0.95 -6.44
CA ARG A 86 -7.32 1.66 -6.82
C ARG A 86 -7.11 2.26 -8.20
N GLY A 87 -7.48 1.51 -9.22
CA GLY A 87 -7.61 2.01 -10.58
C GLY A 87 -8.85 2.89 -10.65
N TRP A 88 -8.72 4.15 -10.24
CA TRP A 88 -9.62 5.18 -10.76
C TRP A 88 -9.32 5.34 -12.25
N GLY A 89 -10.35 5.32 -13.09
CA GLY A 89 -10.22 5.69 -14.51
C GLY A 89 -9.52 7.04 -14.62
N GLY A 90 -8.30 7.07 -15.15
CA GLY A 90 -7.53 8.32 -15.16
C GLY A 90 -6.04 8.25 -15.46
N ARG A 91 -5.47 7.11 -15.86
CA ARG A 91 -4.14 7.10 -16.50
C ARG A 91 -4.19 6.24 -17.76
N LYS A 92 -4.21 6.93 -18.91
CA LYS A 92 -3.93 6.33 -20.20
C LYS A 92 -2.60 5.59 -20.12
N GLY A 93 -2.59 4.34 -20.56
CA GLY A 93 -1.34 3.66 -20.91
C GLY A 93 -0.64 4.41 -22.05
N PRO A 94 0.69 4.29 -22.17
CA PRO A 94 1.39 4.85 -23.32
C PRO A 94 0.89 4.17 -24.60
N ALA A 95 0.77 4.99 -25.65
CA ALA A 95 0.44 4.58 -27.01
C ALA A 95 1.52 3.69 -27.63
#